data_AF-A0A6I9PY18-F1
#
_entry.id   AF-A0A6I9PY18-F1
#
_cell.length_a   1.000
_cell.length_b   1.000
_cell.length_c   1.000
_cell.angle_alpha   90.00
_cell.angle_beta   90.00
_cell.angle_gamma   90.00
#
_symmetry.space_group_name_H-M   'P 1'
#
loop_
_entity.id
_entity.type
_entity.pdbx_description
1 polymer ?
#
loop_
_entity_poly.entity_id
_entity_poly.type
_entity_poly.pdbx_seq_one_letter_code
_entity_poly.pdbx_strand_id
1 'polypeptide(L)'
;MPKMSYFSPLLFVGLDVCVMHAIRLAHISSAIVFHPFITLWGGGLARACLLALFTLTSPGSLLWMRSFEGIQSLAVLCFHFPVFITLLWALDQSTLDEVWGWHSWERVLQGYVVTAVAWLYWSRYLSSLLLSCGQYISSLMKKAPSEKPKEDTCDPLKRLMGYMRPYLWRFVAVLTLVILSSLGEMAIPKYTGRVADWIINEETPDAFTEAITVMTLMTFASAVLEFVCDLMYNITMSCIHTSVQGSVFQAVLKQEIAFFEATSTGELVSRVTTDTNDMSEALSEKLSLVMWYTARFAFLMFFMVSQSWKMSLLTCMGLPIIWVIPKLTGHFHQTIAVKVQESLAKANQVATETFSNMKTVRSFANEDGETERYRERLEETYSLNKKEALAYAASTWANSMTTLALKVCILYYGGTLVTRGQVSSGNLVSFVLYELQFASAVEAVMHYYPAVRKAIGASEKIFEYLDRNPQLPANGTLSPQDLQGHIQFKDVTFSYPGSTDNSSPVLKLV
;
A
#
# COMPACT_ATOMS: atom_id res chain seq x y z
N MET A 1 -26.19 -1.10 -32.68
CA MET A 1 -26.38 -1.99 -31.52
C MET A 1 -26.93 -3.33 -32.00
N PRO A 2 -26.16 -4.44 -31.97
CA PRO A 2 -26.74 -5.78 -32.14
C PRO A 2 -27.54 -6.15 -30.88
N LYS A 3 -28.69 -6.81 -31.04
CA LYS A 3 -29.51 -7.29 -29.91
C LYS A 3 -28.70 -8.32 -29.10
N MET A 4 -28.49 -8.08 -27.80
CA MET A 4 -27.92 -9.10 -26.91
C MET A 4 -28.88 -10.29 -26.84
N SER A 5 -28.44 -11.46 -27.33
CA SER A 5 -29.18 -12.70 -27.13
C SER A 5 -29.02 -13.17 -25.70
N TYR A 6 -30.03 -12.89 -24.86
CA TYR A 6 -30.14 -13.40 -23.49
C TYR A 6 -30.11 -14.94 -23.39
N PHE A 7 -30.27 -15.64 -24.52
CA PHE A 7 -30.20 -17.10 -24.61
C PHE A 7 -28.76 -17.67 -24.50
N SER A 8 -27.74 -16.90 -24.88
CA SER A 8 -26.34 -17.36 -24.92
C SER A 8 -25.76 -17.80 -23.55
N PRO A 9 -25.88 -17.02 -22.46
CA PRO A 9 -25.32 -17.41 -21.16
C PRO A 9 -26.03 -18.62 -20.52
N LEU A 10 -27.35 -18.74 -20.67
CA LEU A 10 -28.12 -19.88 -20.16
C LEU A 10 -27.70 -21.19 -20.85
N LEU A 11 -27.41 -21.12 -22.16
CA LEU A 11 -26.95 -22.28 -22.93
C LEU A 11 -25.51 -22.68 -22.56
N PHE A 12 -24.65 -21.72 -22.22
CA PHE A 12 -23.31 -21.99 -21.70
C PHE A 12 -23.33 -22.67 -20.32
N VAL A 13 -24.16 -22.18 -19.39
CA VAL A 13 -24.35 -22.82 -18.07
C VAL A 13 -24.98 -24.22 -18.22
N GLY A 14 -25.97 -24.38 -19.10
CA GLY A 14 -26.55 -25.69 -19.40
C GLY A 14 -25.53 -26.69 -19.96
N LEU A 15 -24.63 -26.24 -20.85
CA LEU A 15 -23.58 -27.08 -21.41
C LEU A 15 -22.52 -27.47 -20.36
N ASP A 16 -22.11 -26.54 -19.50
CA ASP A 16 -21.18 -26.83 -18.39
C ASP A 16 -21.77 -27.87 -17.39
N VAL A 17 -23.05 -27.74 -17.06
CA VAL A 17 -23.78 -28.70 -16.21
C VAL A 17 -23.86 -30.08 -16.89
N CYS A 18 -24.15 -30.13 -18.19
CA CYS A 18 -24.14 -31.38 -18.96
C CYS A 18 -22.74 -32.03 -19.01
N VAL A 19 -21.68 -31.24 -19.19
CA VAL A 19 -20.28 -31.72 -19.16
C VAL A 19 -19.93 -32.27 -17.77
N MET A 20 -20.33 -31.59 -16.69
CA MET A 20 -20.15 -32.09 -15.32
C MET A 20 -20.89 -33.40 -15.05
N HIS A 21 -22.12 -33.55 -15.55
CA HIS A 21 -22.86 -34.82 -15.47
C HIS A 21 -22.25 -35.94 -16.33
N ALA A 22 -21.69 -35.62 -17.51
CA ALA A 22 -20.98 -36.58 -18.34
C ALA A 22 -19.67 -37.06 -17.68
N ILE A 23 -18.90 -36.16 -17.08
CA ILE A 23 -17.69 -36.52 -16.31
C ILE A 23 -18.06 -37.39 -15.10
N ARG A 24 -19.16 -37.07 -14.39
CA ARG A 24 -19.69 -37.90 -13.29
C ARG A 24 -20.04 -39.32 -13.76
N LEU A 25 -20.69 -39.47 -14.91
CA LEU A 25 -21.03 -40.77 -15.50
C LEU A 25 -19.78 -41.55 -15.93
N ALA A 26 -18.78 -40.87 -16.52
CA ALA A 26 -17.50 -41.48 -16.87
C ALA A 26 -16.74 -41.97 -15.63
N HIS A 27 -16.80 -41.24 -14.51
CA HIS A 27 -16.09 -41.62 -13.27
C HIS A 27 -16.70 -42.85 -12.57
N ILE A 28 -17.97 -43.17 -12.84
CA ILE A 28 -18.65 -44.40 -12.37
C ILE A 28 -18.18 -45.64 -13.16
N SER A 29 -17.57 -45.47 -14.34
CA SER A 29 -17.00 -46.59 -15.09
C SER A 29 -15.70 -47.10 -14.46
N SER A 30 -15.58 -48.42 -14.31
CA SER A 30 -14.59 -49.10 -13.45
C SER A 30 -13.12 -49.00 -13.90
N ALA A 31 -12.82 -48.31 -15.01
CA ALA A 31 -11.47 -48.21 -15.58
C ALA A 31 -10.59 -47.10 -14.95
N ILE A 32 -11.18 -46.15 -14.23
CA ILE A 32 -10.55 -44.86 -13.88
C ILE A 32 -10.18 -44.74 -12.38
N VAL A 33 -10.40 -45.80 -11.60
CA VAL A 33 -10.34 -45.79 -10.12
C VAL A 33 -8.92 -45.64 -9.52
N PHE A 34 -7.84 -45.91 -10.28
CA PHE A 34 -6.52 -46.12 -9.69
C PHE A 34 -5.74 -44.87 -9.22
N HIS A 35 -6.08 -43.63 -9.65
CA HIS A 35 -5.40 -42.41 -9.17
C HIS A 35 -6.34 -41.18 -9.12
N PRO A 36 -6.94 -40.84 -7.96
CA PRO A 36 -7.95 -39.78 -7.86
C PRO A 36 -7.45 -38.36 -8.22
N PHE A 37 -6.15 -38.10 -8.15
CA PHE A 37 -5.59 -36.81 -8.61
C PHE A 37 -5.50 -36.71 -10.14
N ILE A 38 -5.26 -37.83 -10.83
CA ILE A 38 -5.23 -37.85 -12.30
C ILE A 38 -6.64 -37.68 -12.86
N THR A 39 -7.66 -38.24 -12.19
CA THR A 39 -9.07 -38.06 -12.57
C THR A 39 -9.55 -36.63 -12.34
N LEU A 40 -9.16 -36.02 -11.21
CA LEU A 40 -9.45 -34.63 -10.85
C LEU A 40 -8.86 -33.64 -11.87
N TRP A 41 -7.55 -33.70 -12.14
CA TRP A 41 -6.91 -32.81 -13.09
C TRP A 41 -7.30 -33.11 -14.55
N GLY A 42 -7.45 -34.39 -14.91
CA GLY A 42 -7.93 -34.80 -16.23
C GLY A 42 -9.36 -34.33 -16.51
N GLY A 43 -10.26 -34.43 -15.53
CA GLY A 43 -11.63 -33.89 -15.62
C GLY A 43 -11.67 -32.37 -15.73
N GLY A 44 -10.81 -31.67 -14.99
CA GLY A 44 -10.67 -30.21 -15.08
C GLY A 44 -10.16 -29.75 -16.44
N LEU A 45 -9.18 -30.47 -17.00
CA LEU A 45 -8.62 -30.20 -18.32
C LEU A 45 -9.62 -30.55 -19.45
N ALA A 46 -10.35 -31.65 -19.34
CA ALA A 46 -11.43 -32.00 -20.26
C ALA A 46 -12.56 -30.95 -20.27
N ARG A 47 -12.98 -30.47 -19.09
CA ARG A 47 -13.95 -29.37 -18.95
C ARG A 47 -13.44 -28.10 -19.64
N ALA A 48 -12.18 -27.72 -19.39
CA ALA A 48 -11.55 -26.56 -20.01
C ALA A 48 -11.51 -26.67 -21.54
N CYS A 49 -11.10 -27.82 -22.08
CA CYS A 49 -11.05 -28.08 -23.52
C CYS A 49 -12.44 -28.03 -24.16
N LEU A 50 -13.47 -28.64 -23.57
CA LEU A 50 -14.83 -28.65 -24.12
C LEU A 50 -15.46 -27.26 -24.11
N LEU A 51 -15.34 -26.51 -23.01
CA LEU A 51 -15.84 -25.14 -22.92
C LEU A 51 -15.08 -24.18 -23.86
N ALA A 52 -13.75 -24.31 -23.99
CA ALA A 52 -12.97 -23.53 -24.94
C ALA A 52 -13.32 -23.87 -26.40
N LEU A 53 -13.51 -25.14 -26.74
CA LEU A 53 -13.97 -25.56 -28.07
C LEU A 53 -15.35 -24.96 -28.39
N PHE A 54 -16.25 -24.93 -27.40
CA PHE A 54 -17.60 -24.35 -27.56
C PHE A 54 -17.56 -22.83 -27.78
N THR A 55 -16.71 -22.07 -27.08
CA THR A 55 -16.55 -20.62 -27.31
C THR A 55 -15.91 -20.30 -28.66
N LEU A 56 -15.06 -21.18 -29.19
CA LEU A 56 -14.42 -21.04 -30.50
C LEU A 56 -15.34 -21.43 -31.68
N THR A 57 -16.19 -22.45 -31.51
CA THR A 57 -17.03 -22.99 -32.60
C THR A 57 -18.42 -22.33 -32.70
N SER A 58 -18.99 -21.82 -31.61
CA SER A 58 -20.36 -21.28 -31.62
C SER A 58 -20.44 -19.85 -32.18
N PRO A 59 -21.19 -19.59 -33.28
CA PRO A 59 -21.30 -18.25 -33.88
C PRO A 59 -22.14 -17.24 -33.05
N GLY A 60 -22.68 -17.66 -31.90
CA GLY A 60 -23.45 -16.83 -30.97
C GLY A 60 -22.81 -16.63 -29.58
N SER A 61 -21.54 -16.98 -29.39
CA SER A 61 -20.82 -16.74 -28.12
C SER A 61 -20.59 -15.23 -27.90
N LEU A 62 -20.71 -14.74 -26.67
CA LEU A 62 -20.38 -13.34 -26.36
C LEU A 62 -18.93 -13.02 -26.78
N LEU A 63 -18.73 -11.90 -27.48
CA LEU A 63 -17.40 -11.37 -27.86
C LEU A 63 -16.43 -11.29 -26.67
N TRP A 64 -16.95 -11.00 -25.48
CA TRP A 64 -16.16 -10.94 -24.24
C TRP A 64 -15.61 -12.32 -23.79
N MET A 65 -16.28 -13.44 -24.06
CA MET A 65 -15.76 -14.78 -23.73
C MET A 65 -14.51 -15.18 -24.55
N ARG A 66 -14.32 -14.59 -25.73
CA ARG A 66 -13.10 -14.76 -26.55
C ARG A 66 -11.97 -13.80 -26.17
N SER A 67 -12.20 -12.91 -25.20
CA SER A 67 -11.13 -12.06 -24.65
C SER A 67 -10.21 -12.83 -23.70
N PHE A 68 -9.04 -12.27 -23.42
CA PHE A 68 -8.09 -12.81 -22.44
C PHE A 68 -8.71 -13.00 -21.05
N GLU A 69 -9.54 -12.03 -20.61
CA GLU A 69 -10.29 -12.11 -19.35
C GLU A 69 -11.34 -13.23 -19.36
N GLY A 70 -12.00 -13.45 -20.50
CA GLY A 70 -12.94 -14.54 -20.71
C GLY A 70 -12.25 -15.90 -20.52
N ILE A 71 -11.13 -16.12 -21.21
CA ILE A 71 -10.32 -17.35 -21.09
C ILE A 71 -9.81 -17.54 -19.65
N GLN A 72 -9.44 -16.46 -18.95
CA GLN A 72 -8.99 -16.53 -17.56
C GLN A 72 -10.11 -16.89 -16.57
N SER A 73 -11.29 -16.28 -16.69
CA SER A 73 -12.44 -16.67 -15.86
C SER A 73 -12.85 -18.14 -16.09
N LEU A 74 -12.74 -18.62 -17.33
CA LEU A 74 -12.99 -20.00 -17.73
C LEU A 74 -11.91 -20.95 -17.15
N ALA A 75 -10.64 -20.54 -17.14
CA ALA A 75 -9.55 -21.28 -16.47
C ALA A 75 -9.77 -21.37 -14.95
N VAL A 76 -10.17 -20.28 -14.28
CA VAL A 76 -10.53 -20.31 -12.86
C VAL A 76 -11.72 -21.25 -12.62
N LEU A 77 -12.74 -21.24 -13.49
CA LEU A 77 -13.91 -22.14 -13.37
C LEU A 77 -13.51 -23.62 -13.43
N CYS A 78 -12.53 -23.95 -14.27
CA CYS A 78 -12.08 -25.33 -14.49
C CYS A 78 -11.06 -25.80 -13.44
N PHE A 79 -10.11 -24.94 -13.05
CA PHE A 79 -8.96 -25.33 -12.22
C PHE A 79 -9.04 -24.90 -10.75
N HIS A 80 -9.95 -24.00 -10.34
CA HIS A 80 -10.10 -23.64 -8.93
C HIS A 80 -10.37 -24.87 -8.04
N PHE A 81 -11.28 -25.77 -8.46
CA PHE A 81 -11.60 -26.94 -7.66
C PHE A 81 -10.48 -28.00 -7.61
N PRO A 82 -9.83 -28.38 -8.73
CA PRO A 82 -8.59 -29.17 -8.69
C PRO A 82 -7.52 -28.58 -7.76
N VAL A 83 -7.25 -27.27 -7.85
CA VAL A 83 -6.28 -26.57 -6.99
C VAL A 83 -6.71 -26.63 -5.51
N PHE A 84 -7.98 -26.32 -5.21
CA PHE A 84 -8.54 -26.38 -3.86
C PHE A 84 -8.41 -27.77 -3.24
N ILE A 85 -8.74 -28.84 -3.97
CA ILE A 85 -8.58 -30.22 -3.50
C ILE A 85 -7.11 -30.62 -3.33
N THR A 86 -6.20 -30.21 -4.23
CA THR A 86 -4.75 -30.44 -4.01
C THR A 86 -4.21 -29.70 -2.79
N LEU A 87 -4.79 -28.55 -2.45
CA LEU A 87 -4.44 -27.79 -1.26
C LEU A 87 -5.03 -28.42 0.01
N LEU A 88 -6.27 -28.91 -0.02
CA LEU A 88 -6.85 -29.68 1.08
C LEU A 88 -6.09 -30.98 1.36
N TRP A 89 -5.55 -31.61 0.31
CA TRP A 89 -4.64 -32.75 0.44
C TRP A 89 -3.28 -32.36 1.04
N ALA A 90 -2.70 -31.23 0.61
CA ALA A 90 -1.48 -30.68 1.23
C ALA A 90 -1.70 -30.27 2.71
N LEU A 91 -2.91 -29.84 3.04
CA LEU A 91 -3.41 -29.57 4.39
C LEU A 91 -3.89 -30.83 5.14
N ASP A 92 -3.74 -32.01 4.52
CA ASP A 92 -3.93 -33.34 5.12
C ASP A 92 -5.36 -33.58 5.65
N GLN A 93 -6.36 -32.97 5.01
CA GLN A 93 -7.78 -33.22 5.29
C GLN A 93 -8.28 -34.46 4.51
N SER A 94 -9.42 -35.00 4.94
CA SER A 94 -10.02 -36.21 4.39
C SER A 94 -10.64 -35.94 3.01
N THR A 95 -9.80 -35.81 1.98
CA THR A 95 -10.23 -35.43 0.63
C THR A 95 -11.06 -36.49 -0.10
N LEU A 96 -11.29 -37.68 0.45
CA LEU A 96 -12.01 -38.76 -0.24
C LEU A 96 -13.48 -38.36 -0.53
N ASP A 97 -14.26 -38.03 0.49
CA ASP A 97 -15.66 -37.57 0.32
C ASP A 97 -15.72 -36.28 -0.50
N GLU A 98 -14.67 -35.46 -0.43
CA GLU A 98 -14.58 -34.20 -1.16
C GLU A 98 -14.24 -34.35 -2.64
N VAL A 99 -13.42 -35.34 -3.04
CA VAL A 99 -13.18 -35.69 -4.44
C VAL A 99 -14.46 -36.23 -5.08
N TRP A 100 -15.17 -37.15 -4.41
CA TRP A 100 -16.41 -37.73 -4.93
C TRP A 100 -17.57 -36.73 -4.96
N GLY A 101 -17.58 -35.73 -4.06
CA GLY A 101 -18.58 -34.67 -4.01
C GLY A 101 -18.46 -33.57 -5.07
N TRP A 102 -17.43 -33.56 -5.95
CA TRP A 102 -17.20 -32.49 -6.93
C TRP A 102 -18.42 -32.19 -7.81
N HIS A 103 -19.18 -33.22 -8.18
CA HIS A 103 -20.31 -33.13 -9.09
C HIS A 103 -21.64 -32.72 -8.41
N SER A 104 -21.61 -32.19 -7.18
CA SER A 104 -22.81 -31.67 -6.50
C SER A 104 -23.19 -30.26 -6.97
N TRP A 105 -24.48 -29.97 -6.99
CA TRP A 105 -25.01 -28.67 -7.44
C TRP A 105 -24.49 -27.49 -6.61
N GLU A 106 -24.33 -27.70 -5.30
CA GLU A 106 -23.79 -26.72 -4.34
C GLU A 106 -22.37 -26.29 -4.70
N ARG A 107 -21.52 -27.24 -5.14
CA ARG A 107 -20.12 -26.95 -5.51
C ARG A 107 -19.96 -26.39 -6.90
N VAL A 108 -20.86 -26.72 -7.82
CA VAL A 108 -20.98 -26.02 -9.11
C VAL A 108 -21.33 -24.54 -8.87
N LEU A 109 -22.32 -24.26 -8.01
CA LEU A 109 -22.66 -22.89 -7.59
C LEU A 109 -21.50 -22.19 -6.89
N GLN A 110 -20.81 -22.85 -5.96
CA GLN A 110 -19.62 -22.31 -5.30
C GLN A 110 -18.51 -21.97 -6.30
N GLY A 111 -18.28 -22.83 -7.31
CA GLY A 111 -17.36 -22.56 -8.41
C GLY A 111 -17.74 -21.30 -9.19
N TYR A 112 -19.02 -21.13 -9.52
CA TYR A 112 -19.51 -19.90 -10.16
C TYR A 112 -19.31 -18.66 -9.29
N VAL A 113 -19.64 -18.72 -7.99
CA VAL A 113 -19.39 -17.61 -7.03
C VAL A 113 -17.91 -17.27 -6.95
N VAL A 114 -17.03 -18.26 -6.82
CA VAL A 114 -15.58 -18.04 -6.79
C VAL A 114 -15.10 -17.44 -8.12
N THR A 115 -15.60 -17.87 -9.26
CA THR A 115 -15.23 -17.24 -10.55
C THR A 115 -15.76 -15.84 -10.72
N ALA A 116 -16.93 -15.50 -10.16
CA ALA A 116 -17.43 -14.14 -10.13
C ALA A 116 -16.57 -13.25 -9.23
N VAL A 117 -16.15 -13.73 -8.06
CA VAL A 117 -15.22 -13.04 -7.15
C VAL A 117 -13.83 -12.91 -7.78
N ALA A 118 -13.31 -13.98 -8.40
CA ALA A 118 -12.03 -13.97 -9.08
C ALA A 118 -12.05 -13.11 -10.35
N TRP A 119 -13.18 -13.04 -11.07
CA TRP A 119 -13.36 -12.11 -12.19
C TRP A 119 -13.48 -10.67 -11.71
N LEU A 120 -14.18 -10.39 -10.60
CA LEU A 120 -14.18 -9.06 -9.96
C LEU A 120 -12.78 -8.68 -9.47
N TYR A 121 -12.01 -9.64 -8.96
CA TYR A 121 -10.60 -9.45 -8.62
C TYR A 121 -9.77 -9.19 -9.87
N TRP A 122 -9.97 -9.93 -10.96
CA TRP A 122 -9.15 -9.79 -12.17
C TRP A 122 -9.49 -8.54 -12.97
N SER A 123 -10.77 -8.28 -13.26
CA SER A 123 -11.25 -7.12 -14.03
C SER A 123 -11.01 -5.77 -13.33
N ARG A 124 -10.81 -5.76 -12.01
CA ARG A 124 -10.65 -4.55 -11.20
C ARG A 124 -9.27 -4.42 -10.55
N TYR A 125 -8.65 -5.53 -10.12
CA TYR A 125 -7.32 -5.56 -9.52
C TYR A 125 -6.23 -6.12 -10.42
N LEU A 126 -6.38 -7.28 -11.09
CA LEU A 126 -5.28 -7.76 -11.94
C LEU A 126 -5.17 -7.03 -13.28
N SER A 127 -6.26 -6.50 -13.81
CA SER A 127 -6.24 -5.54 -14.92
C SER A 127 -5.52 -4.27 -14.49
N SER A 128 -5.70 -3.76 -13.26
CA SER A 128 -4.99 -2.57 -12.76
C SER A 128 -3.58 -2.86 -12.24
N LEU A 129 -3.24 -4.10 -11.87
CA LEU A 129 -1.88 -4.55 -11.56
C LEU A 129 -1.09 -4.91 -12.82
N LEU A 130 -1.69 -5.49 -13.85
CA LEU A 130 -1.07 -5.70 -15.16
C LEU A 130 -1.13 -4.45 -16.04
N LEU A 131 -2.08 -3.53 -15.86
CA LEU A 131 -1.95 -2.19 -16.43
C LEU A 131 -0.96 -1.36 -15.64
N SER A 132 -0.88 -1.37 -14.30
CA SER A 132 0.19 -0.59 -13.64
C SER A 132 1.56 -1.19 -13.88
N CYS A 133 1.75 -2.51 -13.77
CA CYS A 133 3.00 -3.19 -14.08
C CYS A 133 3.30 -3.20 -15.59
N GLY A 134 2.29 -3.30 -16.45
CA GLY A 134 2.43 -3.23 -17.91
C GLY A 134 2.56 -1.81 -18.47
N GLN A 135 2.02 -0.78 -17.80
CA GLN A 135 2.31 0.63 -18.07
C GLN A 135 3.68 0.99 -17.51
N TYR A 136 4.12 0.38 -16.41
CA TYR A 136 5.48 0.51 -15.87
C TYR A 136 6.54 -0.16 -16.78
N ILE A 137 6.25 -1.35 -17.31
CA ILE A 137 7.13 -2.05 -18.25
C ILE A 137 7.03 -1.45 -19.67
N SER A 138 5.86 -0.97 -20.11
CA SER A 138 5.74 -0.29 -21.41
C SER A 138 6.16 1.17 -21.39
N SER A 139 6.15 1.88 -20.26
CA SER A 139 6.84 3.18 -20.12
C SER A 139 8.35 3.00 -20.14
N LEU A 140 8.87 1.90 -19.59
CA LEU A 140 10.26 1.47 -19.76
C LEU A 140 10.62 1.12 -21.22
N MET A 141 9.66 0.65 -22.04
CA MET A 141 9.91 0.26 -23.44
C MET A 141 9.46 1.28 -24.51
N LYS A 142 8.67 2.32 -24.19
CA LYS A 142 8.16 3.32 -25.16
C LYS A 142 8.48 4.77 -24.75
N LYS A 143 9.73 5.19 -24.96
CA LYS A 143 10.12 6.59 -25.27
C LYS A 143 10.13 6.72 -26.81
N ALA A 144 9.51 7.68 -27.49
CA ALA A 144 8.66 8.82 -27.08
C ALA A 144 7.51 8.97 -28.14
N PRO A 145 7.00 10.12 -28.68
CA PRO A 145 7.37 11.55 -28.53
C PRO A 145 6.28 12.50 -27.96
N SER A 146 6.74 13.64 -27.42
CA SER A 146 6.04 14.91 -27.06
C SER A 146 4.79 14.85 -26.15
N GLU A 147 4.67 15.63 -25.06
CA GLU A 147 5.30 16.92 -24.72
C GLU A 147 5.92 16.98 -23.30
N LYS A 148 7.02 17.76 -23.18
CA LYS A 148 7.71 18.35 -22.00
C LYS A 148 8.00 17.47 -20.74
N PRO A 149 9.22 17.58 -20.15
CA PRO A 149 9.75 16.55 -19.25
C PRO A 149 9.27 16.69 -17.80
N LYS A 150 9.08 15.54 -17.15
CA LYS A 150 9.32 15.35 -15.71
C LYS A 150 10.37 14.25 -15.55
N GLU A 151 11.38 14.52 -14.74
CA GLU A 151 12.48 13.60 -14.44
C GLU A 151 12.07 12.50 -13.45
N ASP A 152 12.96 11.53 -13.27
CA ASP A 152 12.65 10.23 -12.70
C ASP A 152 12.30 10.29 -11.21
N THR A 153 11.28 9.54 -10.79
CA THR A 153 10.98 9.28 -9.35
C THR A 153 12.13 8.55 -8.64
N CYS A 154 13.12 8.03 -9.38
CA CYS A 154 14.36 7.49 -8.83
C CYS A 154 15.38 8.56 -8.41
N ASP A 155 15.39 9.75 -9.01
CA ASP A 155 16.38 10.77 -8.68
C ASP A 155 16.24 11.36 -7.27
N PRO A 156 15.05 11.81 -6.77
CA PRO A 156 14.96 12.35 -5.41
C PRO A 156 15.34 11.31 -4.35
N LEU A 157 14.95 10.04 -4.53
CA LEU A 157 15.32 8.95 -3.62
C LEU A 157 16.83 8.69 -3.63
N LYS A 158 17.45 8.64 -4.81
CA LYS A 158 18.91 8.46 -4.98
C LYS A 158 19.73 9.63 -4.42
N ARG A 159 19.24 10.86 -4.57
CA ARG A 159 19.82 12.09 -3.98
C ARG A 159 19.74 12.04 -2.46
N LEU A 160 18.60 11.62 -1.90
CA LEU A 160 18.41 11.48 -0.47
C LEU A 160 19.28 10.36 0.12
N MET A 161 19.44 9.23 -0.58
CA MET A 161 20.47 8.23 -0.27
C MET A 161 21.88 8.83 -0.30
N GLY A 162 22.15 9.81 -1.17
CA GLY A 162 23.39 10.60 -1.19
C GLY A 162 23.68 11.30 0.14
N TYR A 163 22.70 12.00 0.72
CA TYR A 163 22.81 12.62 2.05
C TYR A 163 22.94 11.60 3.18
N MET A 164 22.40 10.38 3.01
CA MET A 164 22.57 9.28 3.99
C MET A 164 23.93 8.56 3.89
N ARG A 165 24.69 8.70 2.78
CA ARG A 165 26.00 8.05 2.57
C ARG A 165 27.00 8.20 3.73
N PRO A 166 27.30 9.39 4.27
CA PRO A 166 28.25 9.54 5.37
C PRO A 166 27.84 8.81 6.65
N TYR A 167 26.55 8.45 6.80
CA TYR A 167 26.01 7.77 7.97
C TYR A 167 25.72 6.27 7.74
N LEU A 168 26.11 5.70 6.59
CA LEU A 168 25.81 4.29 6.24
C LEU A 168 26.21 3.29 7.33
N TRP A 169 27.36 3.48 7.99
CA TRP A 169 27.77 2.62 9.10
C TRP A 169 26.79 2.65 10.27
N ARG A 170 26.22 3.81 10.59
CA ARG A 170 25.18 3.95 11.63
C ARG A 170 23.89 3.25 11.20
N PHE A 171 23.48 3.37 9.94
CA PHE A 171 22.31 2.65 9.42
C PHE A 171 22.50 1.12 9.41
N VAL A 172 23.70 0.62 9.10
CA VAL A 172 24.02 -0.81 9.23
C VAL A 172 23.94 -1.24 10.69
N ALA A 173 24.49 -0.45 11.62
CA ALA A 173 24.37 -0.73 13.05
C ALA A 173 22.91 -0.73 13.54
N VAL A 174 22.09 0.25 13.13
CA VAL A 174 20.64 0.28 13.40
C VAL A 174 19.99 -1.00 12.88
N LEU A 175 20.23 -1.37 11.61
CA LEU A 175 19.64 -2.57 11.01
C LEU A 175 20.03 -3.85 11.78
N THR A 176 21.28 -3.98 12.22
CA THR A 176 21.70 -5.12 13.06
C THR A 176 21.04 -5.13 14.44
N LEU A 177 20.81 -3.98 15.06
CA LEU A 177 20.09 -3.88 16.33
C LEU A 177 18.60 -4.23 16.17
N VAL A 178 17.93 -3.74 15.12
CA VAL A 178 16.53 -4.10 14.79
C VAL A 178 16.38 -5.60 14.60
N ILE A 179 17.33 -6.23 13.91
CA ILE A 179 17.35 -7.69 13.73
C ILE A 179 17.46 -8.40 15.09
N LEU A 180 18.39 -7.96 15.94
CA LEU A 180 18.64 -8.59 17.23
C LEU A 180 17.49 -8.37 18.24
N SER A 181 16.90 -7.18 18.29
CA SER A 181 15.72 -6.89 19.14
C SER A 181 14.50 -7.67 18.67
N SER A 182 14.24 -7.71 17.36
CA SER A 182 13.15 -8.50 16.76
C SER A 182 13.27 -9.98 17.14
N LEU A 183 14.47 -10.58 17.08
CA LEU A 183 14.68 -11.96 17.51
C LEU A 183 14.37 -12.19 19.00
N GLY A 184 14.66 -11.20 19.86
CA GLY A 184 14.33 -11.24 21.28
C GLY A 184 12.83 -11.15 21.55
N GLU A 185 12.10 -10.29 20.84
CA GLU A 185 10.62 -10.19 20.95
C GLU A 185 9.91 -11.45 20.46
N MET A 186 10.39 -12.05 19.36
CA MET A 186 9.85 -13.32 18.84
C MET A 186 10.02 -14.48 19.84
N ALA A 187 10.90 -14.34 20.85
CA ALA A 187 10.98 -15.30 21.94
C ALA A 187 9.67 -15.33 22.76
N ILE A 188 8.97 -14.21 22.94
CA ILE A 188 7.80 -14.12 23.83
C ILE A 188 6.67 -15.08 23.37
N PRO A 189 6.19 -15.07 22.12
CA PRO A 189 5.23 -16.07 21.63
C PRO A 189 5.72 -17.52 21.81
N LYS A 190 7.00 -17.80 21.50
CA LYS A 190 7.59 -19.14 21.55
C LYS A 190 7.65 -19.70 22.99
N TYR A 191 8.13 -18.91 23.94
CA TYR A 191 8.20 -19.32 25.35
C TYR A 191 6.81 -19.37 25.98
N THR A 192 5.89 -18.47 25.60
CA THR A 192 4.47 -18.55 26.02
C THR A 192 3.84 -19.87 25.57
N GLY A 193 4.09 -20.31 24.34
CA GLY A 193 3.67 -21.64 23.87
C GLY A 193 4.32 -22.79 24.63
N ARG A 194 5.64 -22.74 24.84
CA ARG A 194 6.35 -23.78 25.62
C ARG A 194 5.81 -23.90 27.06
N VAL A 195 5.48 -22.78 27.69
CA VAL A 195 4.83 -22.75 29.01
C VAL A 195 3.41 -23.36 28.94
N ALA A 196 2.64 -23.09 27.88
CA ALA A 196 1.33 -23.70 27.70
C ALA A 196 1.40 -25.22 27.52
N ASP A 197 2.38 -25.75 26.77
CA ASP A 197 2.60 -27.20 26.67
C ASP A 197 3.07 -27.82 28.01
N TRP A 198 3.92 -27.12 28.77
CA TRP A 198 4.35 -27.56 30.10
C TRP A 198 3.19 -27.67 31.10
N ILE A 199 2.28 -26.68 31.13
CA ILE A 199 1.08 -26.68 32.00
C ILE A 199 0.17 -27.88 31.69
N ILE A 200 0.11 -28.31 30.42
CA ILE A 200 -0.77 -29.41 29.97
C ILE A 200 -0.16 -30.79 30.25
N ASN A 201 1.17 -30.90 30.26
CA ASN A 201 1.88 -32.18 30.38
C ASN A 201 2.40 -32.50 31.79
N GLU A 202 2.15 -31.65 32.79
CA GLU A 202 2.57 -31.84 34.21
C GLU A 202 4.08 -32.14 34.39
N GLU A 203 4.93 -31.47 33.59
CA GLU A 203 6.39 -31.61 33.69
C GLU A 203 6.99 -30.95 34.96
N THR A 204 8.28 -31.16 35.22
CA THR A 204 8.94 -30.71 36.46
C THR A 204 8.99 -29.18 36.61
N PRO A 205 8.87 -28.64 37.85
CA PRO A 205 8.78 -27.19 38.12
C PRO A 205 10.02 -26.38 37.69
N ASP A 206 11.18 -27.01 37.58
CA ASP A 206 12.43 -26.34 37.19
C ASP A 206 12.42 -25.87 35.73
N ALA A 207 11.73 -26.59 34.83
CA ALA A 207 11.62 -26.20 33.42
C ALA A 207 10.73 -24.96 33.22
N PHE A 208 9.76 -24.74 34.11
CA PHE A 208 8.88 -23.55 34.10
C PHE A 208 9.63 -22.30 34.57
N THR A 209 10.42 -22.40 35.63
CA THR A 209 11.28 -21.29 36.10
C THR A 209 12.40 -20.99 35.10
N GLU A 210 12.98 -22.00 34.43
CA GLU A 210 13.91 -21.78 33.31
C GLU A 210 13.23 -21.04 32.15
N ALA A 211 12.05 -21.48 31.70
CA ALA A 211 11.33 -20.85 30.59
C ALA A 211 10.97 -19.37 30.89
N ILE A 212 10.51 -19.07 32.11
CA ILE A 212 10.16 -17.70 32.51
C ILE A 212 11.40 -16.83 32.71
N THR A 213 12.48 -17.35 33.29
CA THR A 213 13.71 -16.57 33.47
C THR A 213 14.36 -16.23 32.12
N VAL A 214 14.40 -17.17 31.18
CA VAL A 214 14.88 -16.90 29.82
C VAL A 214 13.95 -15.92 29.08
N MET A 215 12.63 -16.07 29.18
CA MET A 215 11.67 -15.12 28.59
C MET A 215 11.87 -13.70 29.15
N THR A 216 12.05 -13.55 30.45
CA THR A 216 12.24 -12.26 31.12
C THR A 216 13.59 -11.63 30.71
N LEU A 217 14.66 -12.42 30.68
CA LEU A 217 15.99 -11.98 30.25
C LEU A 217 15.98 -11.52 28.79
N MET A 218 15.36 -12.30 27.89
CA MET A 218 15.25 -11.97 26.46
C MET A 218 14.40 -10.73 26.23
N THR A 219 13.30 -10.55 26.98
CA THR A 219 12.43 -9.36 26.89
C THR A 219 13.14 -8.10 27.39
N PHE A 220 13.90 -8.20 28.49
CA PHE A 220 14.69 -7.08 28.99
C PHE A 220 15.83 -6.72 28.02
N ALA A 221 16.52 -7.73 27.48
CA ALA A 221 17.55 -7.53 26.47
C ALA A 221 16.98 -6.89 25.18
N SER A 222 15.83 -7.36 24.68
CA SER A 222 15.21 -6.79 23.49
C SER A 222 14.78 -5.34 23.72
N ALA A 223 14.16 -5.02 24.86
CA ALA A 223 13.76 -3.65 25.20
C ALA A 223 14.95 -2.68 25.30
N VAL A 224 16.10 -3.13 25.85
CA VAL A 224 17.33 -2.31 25.88
C VAL A 224 17.91 -2.13 24.48
N LEU A 225 17.94 -3.17 23.65
CA LEU A 225 18.39 -3.08 22.26
C LEU A 225 17.48 -2.17 21.42
N GLU A 226 16.17 -2.25 21.63
CA GLU A 226 15.14 -1.43 20.99
C GLU A 226 15.33 0.05 21.35
N PHE A 227 15.49 0.37 22.64
CA PHE A 227 15.79 1.73 23.11
C PHE A 227 17.11 2.29 22.53
N VAL A 228 18.19 1.51 22.52
CA VAL A 228 19.48 1.92 21.94
C VAL A 228 19.37 2.12 20.42
N CYS A 229 18.60 1.26 19.74
CA CYS A 229 18.32 1.38 18.32
C CYS A 229 17.56 2.67 18.00
N ASP A 230 16.46 2.95 18.70
CA ASP A 230 15.67 4.18 18.52
C ASP A 230 16.49 5.43 18.82
N LEU A 231 17.27 5.44 19.89
CA LEU A 231 18.13 6.55 20.23
C LEU A 231 19.17 6.82 19.12
N MET A 232 19.84 5.77 18.63
CA MET A 232 20.84 5.88 17.57
C MET A 232 20.22 6.28 16.22
N TYR A 233 19.01 5.81 15.92
CA TYR A 233 18.26 6.20 14.74
C TYR A 233 17.88 7.68 14.78
N ASN A 234 17.22 8.12 15.84
CA ASN A 234 16.73 9.50 15.98
C ASN A 234 17.88 10.51 16.00
N ILE A 235 19.00 10.21 16.67
CA ILE A 235 20.21 11.05 16.60
C ILE A 235 20.75 11.11 15.15
N THR A 236 20.80 9.98 14.44
CA THR A 236 21.34 9.94 13.07
C THR A 236 20.45 10.72 12.10
N MET A 237 19.12 10.60 12.19
CA MET A 237 18.20 11.36 11.37
C MET A 237 18.18 12.85 11.73
N SER A 238 18.33 13.21 13.01
CA SER A 238 18.51 14.62 13.43
C SER A 238 19.77 15.23 12.80
N CYS A 239 20.90 14.52 12.77
CA CYS A 239 22.11 14.98 12.07
C CYS A 239 21.87 15.16 10.56
N ILE A 240 21.12 14.27 9.92
CA ILE A 240 20.77 14.36 8.49
C ILE A 240 19.86 15.56 8.23
N HIS A 241 18.82 15.76 9.05
CA HIS A 241 17.90 16.88 9.00
C HIS A 241 18.65 18.22 9.04
N THR A 242 19.47 18.45 10.07
CA THR A 242 20.23 19.71 10.21
C THR A 242 21.22 19.91 9.06
N SER A 243 21.82 18.84 8.54
CA SER A 243 22.73 18.89 7.38
C SER A 243 22.01 19.29 6.09
N VAL A 244 20.81 18.74 5.84
CA VAL A 244 19.97 19.10 4.69
C VAL A 244 19.51 20.55 4.82
N GLN A 245 18.96 20.95 5.97
CA GLN A 245 18.49 22.31 6.21
C GLN A 245 19.62 23.35 6.06
N GLY A 246 20.81 23.06 6.59
CA GLY A 246 21.99 23.90 6.42
C GLY A 246 22.44 24.00 4.95
N SER A 247 22.35 22.91 4.19
CA SER A 247 22.66 22.89 2.75
C SER A 247 21.65 23.72 1.94
N VAL A 248 20.35 23.62 2.25
CA VAL A 248 19.28 24.40 1.62
C VAL A 248 19.46 25.90 1.91
N PHE A 249 19.71 26.26 3.18
CA PHE A 249 19.99 27.64 3.57
C PHE A 249 21.23 28.20 2.84
N GLN A 250 22.31 27.41 2.74
CA GLN A 250 23.51 27.81 2.00
C GLN A 250 23.25 27.96 0.48
N ALA A 251 22.40 27.12 -0.11
CA ALA A 251 22.02 27.21 -1.52
C ALA A 251 21.18 28.45 -1.79
N VAL A 252 20.22 28.79 -0.92
CA VAL A 252 19.41 30.01 -1.00
C VAL A 252 20.27 31.27 -0.87
N LEU A 253 21.22 31.31 0.07
CA LEU A 253 22.13 32.45 0.24
C LEU A 253 23.05 32.73 -0.97
N LYS A 254 23.22 31.77 -1.88
CA LYS A 254 24.03 31.93 -3.10
C LYS A 254 23.25 32.47 -4.30
N GLN A 255 21.92 32.61 -4.20
CA GLN A 255 21.08 33.06 -5.30
C GLN A 255 21.20 34.58 -5.54
N GLU A 256 20.92 35.02 -6.77
CA GLU A 256 20.97 36.43 -7.14
C GLU A 256 19.82 37.26 -6.51
N ILE A 257 20.01 38.58 -6.39
CA ILE A 257 19.03 39.49 -5.78
C ILE A 257 17.63 39.39 -6.44
N ALA A 258 17.58 39.18 -7.77
CA ALA A 258 16.33 38.99 -8.51
C ALA A 258 15.46 37.83 -7.99
N PHE A 259 16.05 36.77 -7.43
CA PHE A 259 15.33 35.66 -6.81
C PHE A 259 14.62 36.10 -5.51
N PHE A 260 15.28 36.97 -4.73
CA PHE A 260 14.73 37.55 -3.49
C PHE A 260 13.72 38.67 -3.76
N GLU A 261 13.81 39.38 -4.89
CA GLU A 261 12.80 40.34 -5.33
C GLU A 261 11.53 39.63 -5.86
N ALA A 262 11.69 38.48 -6.51
CA ALA A 262 10.58 37.70 -7.05
C ALA A 262 9.82 36.86 -6.00
N THR A 263 10.40 36.61 -4.82
CA THR A 263 9.83 35.71 -3.79
C THR A 263 9.73 36.43 -2.46
N SER A 264 8.56 36.38 -1.81
CA SER A 264 8.39 37.09 -0.53
C SER A 264 9.27 36.50 0.59
N THR A 265 9.85 37.36 1.44
CA THR A 265 10.74 36.92 2.53
C THR A 265 10.06 35.92 3.48
N GLY A 266 8.76 36.09 3.75
CA GLY A 266 7.98 35.16 4.58
C GLY A 266 7.81 33.78 3.94
N GLU A 267 7.60 33.73 2.62
CA GLU A 267 7.54 32.49 1.84
C GLU A 267 8.90 31.78 1.79
N LEU A 268 9.99 32.53 1.60
CA LEU A 268 11.35 31.98 1.64
C LEU A 268 11.68 31.38 3.01
N VAL A 269 11.38 32.10 4.10
CA VAL A 269 11.57 31.57 5.46
C VAL A 269 10.75 30.30 5.65
N SER A 270 9.44 30.34 5.35
CA SER A 270 8.56 29.16 5.49
C SER A 270 9.04 27.95 4.70
N ARG A 271 9.57 28.12 3.48
CA ARG A 271 10.08 27.01 2.67
C ARG A 271 11.41 26.44 3.21
N VAL A 272 12.32 27.30 3.66
CA VAL A 272 13.62 26.87 4.18
C VAL A 272 13.51 26.28 5.60
N THR A 273 12.57 26.75 6.42
CA THR A 273 12.36 26.21 7.78
C THR A 273 11.26 25.17 7.83
N THR A 274 10.03 25.53 7.49
CA THR A 274 8.83 24.71 7.74
C THR A 274 8.74 23.55 6.74
N ASP A 275 8.75 23.83 5.43
CA ASP A 275 8.63 22.76 4.42
C ASP A 275 9.80 21.76 4.53
N THR A 276 11.00 22.24 4.86
CA THR A 276 12.19 21.40 5.08
C THR A 276 12.10 20.59 6.38
N ASN A 277 11.60 21.19 7.47
CA ASN A 277 11.33 20.46 8.71
C ASN A 277 10.31 19.35 8.47
N ASP A 278 9.13 19.71 7.96
CA ASP A 278 8.01 18.80 7.74
C ASP A 278 8.38 17.64 6.80
N MET A 279 9.14 17.93 5.74
CA MET A 279 9.66 16.90 4.83
C MET A 279 10.63 15.96 5.54
N SER A 280 11.62 16.49 6.27
CA SER A 280 12.66 15.67 6.90
C SER A 280 12.16 14.93 8.14
N GLU A 281 11.21 15.49 8.88
CA GLU A 281 10.55 14.87 10.04
C GLU A 281 9.60 13.77 9.59
N ALA A 282 8.69 14.06 8.65
CA ALA A 282 7.78 13.04 8.09
C ALA A 282 8.55 11.91 7.38
N LEU A 283 9.69 12.21 6.75
CA LEU A 283 10.54 11.15 6.22
C LEU A 283 11.24 10.37 7.34
N SER A 284 11.83 11.04 8.34
CA SER A 284 12.52 10.38 9.46
C SER A 284 11.60 9.43 10.22
N GLU A 285 10.52 9.95 10.78
CA GLU A 285 9.63 9.19 11.66
C GLU A 285 8.99 8.02 10.89
N LYS A 286 8.43 8.28 9.70
CA LYS A 286 7.69 7.25 8.97
C LYS A 286 8.62 6.24 8.27
N LEU A 287 9.83 6.63 7.87
CA LEU A 287 10.82 5.68 7.31
C LEU A 287 11.33 4.71 8.38
N SER A 288 11.54 5.18 9.62
CA SER A 288 11.90 4.31 10.76
C SER A 288 10.86 3.20 10.93
N LEU A 289 9.59 3.59 11.06
CA LEU A 289 8.47 2.68 11.28
C LEU A 289 8.32 1.69 10.11
N VAL A 290 8.45 2.15 8.85
CA VAL A 290 8.42 1.25 7.70
C VAL A 290 9.56 0.23 7.76
N MET A 291 10.80 0.64 8.05
CA MET A 291 11.93 -0.30 8.17
C MET A 291 11.73 -1.31 9.29
N TRP A 292 11.29 -0.85 10.46
CA TRP A 292 11.02 -1.68 11.63
C TRP A 292 9.93 -2.72 11.38
N TYR A 293 8.75 -2.30 10.92
CA TYR A 293 7.65 -3.23 10.68
C TYR A 293 7.92 -4.14 9.48
N THR A 294 8.72 -3.71 8.49
CA THR A 294 9.17 -4.61 7.39
C THR A 294 10.13 -5.68 7.90
N ALA A 295 11.06 -5.33 8.80
CA ALA A 295 11.95 -6.30 9.43
C ALA A 295 11.16 -7.29 10.31
N ARG A 296 10.29 -6.79 11.21
CA ARG A 296 9.41 -7.63 12.04
C ARG A 296 8.52 -8.54 11.18
N PHE A 297 7.92 -8.04 10.10
CA PHE A 297 7.14 -8.83 9.14
C PHE A 297 7.94 -10.02 8.57
N ALA A 298 9.19 -9.81 8.17
CA ALA A 298 10.05 -10.86 7.64
C ALA A 298 10.40 -11.93 8.70
N PHE A 299 10.72 -11.51 9.93
CA PHE A 299 10.97 -12.45 11.04
C PHE A 299 9.72 -13.23 11.44
N LEU A 300 8.58 -12.56 11.57
CA LEU A 300 7.29 -13.19 11.88
C LEU A 300 6.93 -14.27 10.85
N MET A 301 7.04 -13.94 9.56
CA MET A 301 6.80 -14.90 8.48
C MET A 301 7.75 -16.11 8.58
N PHE A 302 9.04 -15.89 8.85
CA PHE A 302 10.00 -16.97 9.05
C PHE A 302 9.65 -17.87 10.25
N PHE A 303 9.34 -17.29 11.42
CA PHE A 303 8.97 -18.06 12.60
C PHE A 303 7.66 -18.82 12.44
N MET A 304 6.63 -18.22 11.85
CA MET A 304 5.35 -18.89 11.54
C MET A 304 5.58 -20.12 10.64
N VAL A 305 6.35 -19.97 9.55
CA VAL A 305 6.67 -21.07 8.63
C VAL A 305 7.50 -22.16 9.32
N SER A 306 8.44 -21.79 10.19
CA SER A 306 9.24 -22.75 10.97
C SER A 306 8.40 -23.58 11.94
N GLN A 307 7.29 -23.03 12.42
CA GLN A 307 6.40 -23.65 13.41
C GLN A 307 5.40 -24.60 12.77
N SER A 308 4.71 -24.16 11.70
CA SER A 308 3.83 -25.00 10.91
C SER A 308 3.60 -24.38 9.54
N TRP A 309 4.20 -24.97 8.51
CA TRP A 309 4.00 -24.56 7.12
C TRP A 309 2.52 -24.68 6.69
N LYS A 310 1.78 -25.68 7.21
CA LYS A 310 0.34 -25.88 6.95
C LYS A 310 -0.49 -24.68 7.43
N MET A 311 -0.23 -24.20 8.66
CA MET A 311 -0.95 -23.05 9.22
C MET A 311 -0.51 -21.72 8.59
N SER A 312 0.78 -21.60 8.26
CA SER A 312 1.30 -20.43 7.53
C SER A 312 0.71 -20.30 6.13
N LEU A 313 0.52 -21.43 5.44
CA LEU A 313 -0.13 -21.47 4.13
C LEU A 313 -1.59 -20.98 4.21
N LEU A 314 -2.34 -21.40 5.24
CA LEU A 314 -3.70 -20.92 5.50
C LEU A 314 -3.71 -19.39 5.74
N THR A 315 -2.76 -18.88 6.53
CA THR A 315 -2.61 -17.43 6.76
C THR A 315 -2.32 -16.68 5.45
N CYS A 316 -1.43 -17.21 4.61
CA CYS A 316 -1.10 -16.64 3.30
C CYS A 316 -2.29 -16.65 2.33
N MET A 317 -3.20 -17.62 2.41
CA MET A 317 -4.47 -17.63 1.66
C MET A 317 -5.50 -16.65 2.21
N GLY A 318 -5.50 -16.43 3.54
CA GLY A 318 -6.32 -15.42 4.19
C GLY A 318 -5.91 -13.98 3.84
N LEU A 319 -4.62 -13.73 3.58
CA LEU A 319 -4.10 -12.39 3.26
C LEU A 319 -4.86 -11.72 2.11
N PRO A 320 -5.02 -12.29 0.89
CA PRO A 320 -5.83 -11.68 -0.17
C PRO A 320 -7.24 -11.24 0.26
N ILE A 321 -7.89 -11.97 1.17
CA ILE A 321 -9.24 -11.65 1.65
C ILE A 321 -9.20 -10.43 2.60
N ILE A 322 -8.27 -10.43 3.56
CA ILE A 322 -7.95 -9.29 4.43
C ILE A 322 -7.55 -8.06 3.62
N TRP A 323 -6.93 -8.24 2.46
CA TRP A 323 -6.47 -7.15 1.59
C TRP A 323 -7.57 -6.58 0.69
N VAL A 324 -8.43 -7.42 0.12
CA VAL A 324 -9.40 -6.99 -0.90
C VAL A 324 -10.64 -6.34 -0.30
N ILE A 325 -11.18 -6.89 0.80
CA ILE A 325 -12.44 -6.42 1.39
C ILE A 325 -12.29 -5.00 1.97
N PRO A 326 -11.33 -4.72 2.88
CA PRO A 326 -11.18 -3.39 3.49
C PRO A 326 -10.69 -2.34 2.49
N LYS A 327 -9.97 -2.75 1.43
CA LYS A 327 -9.56 -1.84 0.36
C LYS A 327 -10.75 -1.40 -0.50
N LEU A 328 -11.72 -2.28 -0.76
CA LEU A 328 -12.93 -1.93 -1.49
C LEU A 328 -13.82 -0.96 -0.69
N THR A 329 -14.04 -1.24 0.60
CA THR A 329 -14.82 -0.36 1.49
C THR A 329 -14.08 0.94 1.77
N GLY A 330 -12.76 0.89 1.95
CA GLY A 330 -11.90 2.05 2.19
C GLY A 330 -11.86 3.00 0.99
N HIS A 331 -11.81 2.47 -0.24
CA HIS A 331 -11.90 3.31 -1.45
C HIS A 331 -13.25 4.02 -1.57
N PHE A 332 -14.35 3.34 -1.19
CA PHE A 332 -15.67 3.96 -1.16
C PHE A 332 -15.76 5.08 -0.09
N HIS A 333 -15.26 4.83 1.12
CA HIS A 333 -15.14 5.84 2.18
C HIS A 333 -14.29 7.04 1.71
N GLN A 334 -13.10 6.80 1.16
CA GLN A 334 -12.22 7.85 0.64
C GLN A 334 -12.88 8.69 -0.47
N THR A 335 -13.67 8.05 -1.34
CA THR A 335 -14.44 8.76 -2.40
C THR A 335 -15.52 9.67 -1.82
N ILE A 336 -16.10 9.35 -0.67
CA ILE A 336 -17.07 10.22 0.02
C ILE A 336 -16.33 11.31 0.81
N ALA A 337 -15.23 11.00 1.48
CA ALA A 337 -14.38 11.97 2.19
C ALA A 337 -13.91 13.12 1.26
N VAL A 338 -13.51 12.80 0.02
CA VAL A 338 -13.17 13.82 -0.99
C VAL A 338 -14.37 14.73 -1.30
N LYS A 339 -15.58 14.18 -1.42
CA LYS A 339 -16.80 14.98 -1.66
C LYS A 339 -17.18 15.86 -0.46
N VAL A 340 -16.96 15.37 0.76
CA VAL A 340 -17.09 16.16 1.99
C VAL A 340 -16.10 17.33 1.96
N GLN A 341 -14.84 17.07 1.62
CA GLN A 341 -13.81 18.11 1.52
C GLN A 341 -14.11 19.14 0.42
N GLU A 342 -14.61 18.72 -0.74
CA GLU A 342 -15.08 19.62 -1.81
C GLU A 342 -16.28 20.48 -1.38
N SER A 343 -17.23 19.90 -0.62
CA SER A 343 -18.39 20.60 -0.08
C SER A 343 -17.97 21.65 0.97
N LEU A 344 -17.08 21.26 1.88
CA LEU A 344 -16.50 22.16 2.88
C LEU A 344 -15.68 23.28 2.23
N ALA A 345 -14.95 23.00 1.15
CA ALA A 345 -14.23 24.02 0.39
C ALA A 345 -15.18 25.08 -0.21
N LYS A 346 -16.37 24.69 -0.69
CA LYS A 346 -17.40 25.62 -1.17
C LYS A 346 -17.99 26.47 -0.03
N ALA A 347 -18.22 25.88 1.15
CA ALA A 347 -18.64 26.63 2.33
C ALA A 347 -17.58 27.66 2.74
N ASN A 348 -16.30 27.26 2.80
CA ASN A 348 -15.17 28.16 3.09
C ASN A 348 -15.01 29.27 2.04
N GLN A 349 -15.30 28.98 0.76
CA GLN A 349 -15.29 29.97 -0.31
C GLN A 349 -16.35 31.06 -0.08
N VAL A 350 -17.57 30.70 0.33
CA VAL A 350 -18.61 31.67 0.71
C VAL A 350 -18.12 32.52 1.87
N ALA A 351 -17.65 31.92 2.97
CA ALA A 351 -17.16 32.67 4.12
C ALA A 351 -16.01 33.64 3.76
N THR A 352 -15.09 33.21 2.89
CA THR A 352 -13.98 34.05 2.40
C THR A 352 -14.49 35.21 1.56
N GLU A 353 -15.43 34.98 0.63
CA GLU A 353 -16.06 36.02 -0.17
C GLU A 353 -16.81 37.05 0.71
N THR A 354 -17.63 36.58 1.65
CA THR A 354 -18.41 37.41 2.58
C THR A 354 -17.48 38.27 3.46
N PHE A 355 -16.43 37.70 4.05
CA PHE A 355 -15.50 38.46 4.91
C PHE A 355 -14.60 39.42 4.13
N SER A 356 -14.08 39.02 2.95
CA SER A 356 -13.31 39.93 2.09
C SER A 356 -14.15 41.12 1.60
N ASN A 357 -15.45 40.91 1.35
CA ASN A 357 -16.37 41.94 0.87
C ASN A 357 -17.32 42.47 1.95
N MET A 358 -16.93 42.40 3.23
CA MET A 358 -17.78 42.77 4.37
C MET A 358 -18.35 44.20 4.28
N LYS A 359 -17.62 45.14 3.67
CA LYS A 359 -18.12 46.51 3.39
C LYS A 359 -19.34 46.50 2.46
N THR A 360 -19.32 45.67 1.42
CA THR A 360 -20.41 45.50 0.46
C THR A 360 -21.63 44.84 1.14
N VAL A 361 -21.41 43.78 1.92
CA VAL A 361 -22.47 43.08 2.66
C VAL A 361 -23.18 44.06 3.61
N ARG A 362 -22.42 44.85 4.39
CA ARG A 362 -22.97 45.90 5.27
C ARG A 362 -23.67 47.02 4.49
N SER A 363 -23.20 47.42 3.31
CA SER A 363 -23.86 48.48 2.52
C SER A 363 -25.22 48.07 1.97
N PHE A 364 -25.48 46.78 1.82
CA PHE A 364 -26.78 46.22 1.41
C PHE A 364 -27.61 45.65 2.58
N ALA A 365 -27.09 45.71 3.82
CA ALA A 365 -27.71 45.11 5.02
C ALA A 365 -28.14 43.64 4.83
N ASN A 366 -27.29 42.83 4.20
CA ASN A 366 -27.57 41.44 3.81
C ASN A 366 -26.83 40.40 4.68
N GLU A 367 -26.54 40.71 5.95
CA GLU A 367 -25.81 39.84 6.87
C GLU A 367 -26.56 38.52 7.12
N ASP A 368 -27.88 38.58 7.30
CA ASP A 368 -28.72 37.40 7.50
C ASP A 368 -28.80 36.54 6.22
N GLY A 369 -28.82 37.18 5.04
CA GLY A 369 -28.83 36.49 3.74
C GLY A 369 -27.53 35.73 3.46
N GLU A 370 -26.37 36.32 3.77
CA GLU A 370 -25.07 35.62 3.68
C GLU A 370 -24.93 34.53 4.76
N THR A 371 -25.52 34.73 5.94
CA THR A 371 -25.58 33.71 7.00
C THR A 371 -26.38 32.49 6.55
N GLU A 372 -27.55 32.71 5.93
CA GLU A 372 -28.38 31.64 5.38
C GLU A 372 -27.69 30.92 4.21
N ARG A 373 -27.08 31.67 3.28
CA ARG A 373 -26.26 31.14 2.18
C ARG A 373 -25.13 30.23 2.69
N TYR A 374 -24.48 30.59 3.79
CA TYR A 374 -23.46 29.73 4.42
C TYR A 374 -24.08 28.50 5.12
N ARG A 375 -25.24 28.67 5.79
CA ARG A 375 -26.00 27.58 6.43
C ARG A 375 -26.41 26.50 5.43
N GLU A 376 -26.88 26.89 4.23
CA GLU A 376 -27.22 25.95 3.15
C GLU A 376 -26.02 25.08 2.75
N ARG A 377 -24.83 25.66 2.58
CA ARG A 377 -23.60 24.91 2.26
C ARG A 377 -23.16 23.98 3.39
N LEU A 378 -23.39 24.36 4.64
CA LEU A 378 -23.15 23.48 5.78
C LEU A 378 -24.14 22.31 5.83
N GLU A 379 -25.41 22.50 5.46
CA GLU A 379 -26.39 21.40 5.38
C GLU A 379 -26.05 20.41 4.24
N GLU A 380 -25.61 20.91 3.06
CA GLU A 380 -25.05 20.06 1.99
C GLU A 380 -23.91 19.18 2.56
N THR A 381 -22.97 19.80 3.27
CA THR A 381 -21.80 19.14 3.87
C THR A 381 -22.20 18.16 4.97
N TYR A 382 -23.18 18.49 5.82
CA TYR A 382 -23.70 17.61 6.87
C TYR A 382 -24.39 16.36 6.29
N SER A 383 -25.10 16.52 5.17
CA SER A 383 -25.71 15.38 4.45
C SER A 383 -24.66 14.41 3.88
N LEU A 384 -23.48 14.92 3.52
CA LEU A 384 -22.34 14.13 3.05
C LEU A 384 -21.59 13.49 4.22
N ASN A 385 -21.37 14.21 5.32
CA ASN A 385 -20.77 13.69 6.56
C ASN A 385 -21.55 12.47 7.10
N LYS A 386 -22.89 12.47 7.04
CA LYS A 386 -23.71 11.30 7.40
C LYS A 386 -23.40 10.07 6.53
N LYS A 387 -23.18 10.26 5.22
CA LYS A 387 -22.81 9.18 4.29
C LYS A 387 -21.37 8.73 4.52
N GLU A 388 -20.47 9.66 4.83
CA GLU A 388 -19.08 9.35 5.17
C GLU A 388 -18.99 8.53 6.45
N ALA A 389 -19.70 8.91 7.51
CA ALA A 389 -19.73 8.20 8.78
C ALA A 389 -20.27 6.76 8.61
N LEU A 390 -21.29 6.56 7.79
CA LEU A 390 -21.80 5.23 7.45
C LEU A 390 -20.77 4.41 6.65
N ALA A 391 -20.09 5.02 5.68
CA ALA A 391 -19.05 4.36 4.89
C ALA A 391 -17.81 4.01 5.74
N TYR A 392 -17.41 4.89 6.66
CA TYR A 392 -16.36 4.66 7.64
C TYR A 392 -16.73 3.50 8.56
N ALA A 393 -17.91 3.53 9.18
CA ALA A 393 -18.38 2.45 10.05
C ALA A 393 -18.44 1.10 9.32
N ALA A 394 -18.94 1.08 8.08
CA ALA A 394 -18.96 -0.13 7.25
C ALA A 394 -17.53 -0.63 6.93
N SER A 395 -16.59 0.27 6.65
CA SER A 395 -15.19 -0.10 6.35
C SER A 395 -14.46 -0.64 7.57
N THR A 396 -14.61 0.00 8.73
CA THR A 396 -14.02 -0.45 9.99
C THR A 396 -14.62 -1.79 10.43
N TRP A 397 -15.94 -1.96 10.32
CA TRP A 397 -16.61 -3.23 10.58
C TRP A 397 -16.11 -4.34 9.63
N ALA A 398 -15.99 -4.07 8.34
CA ALA A 398 -15.48 -5.04 7.37
C ALA A 398 -14.03 -5.46 7.65
N ASN A 399 -13.17 -4.53 8.06
CA ASN A 399 -11.80 -4.83 8.50
C ASN A 399 -11.78 -5.72 9.74
N SER A 400 -12.52 -5.33 10.79
CA SER A 400 -12.62 -6.11 12.04
C SER A 400 -13.20 -7.51 11.84
N MET A 401 -14.27 -7.64 11.04
CA MET A 401 -14.88 -8.94 10.74
C MET A 401 -13.95 -9.85 9.95
N THR A 402 -13.24 -9.34 8.94
CA THR A 402 -12.34 -10.16 8.12
C THR A 402 -11.16 -10.68 8.95
N THR A 403 -10.59 -9.83 9.81
CA THR A 403 -9.50 -10.21 10.73
C THR A 403 -9.99 -11.21 11.80
N LEU A 404 -11.18 -11.02 12.35
CA LEU A 404 -11.75 -11.96 13.34
C LEU A 404 -12.09 -13.31 12.70
N ALA A 405 -12.63 -13.31 11.48
CA ALA A 405 -12.91 -14.53 10.72
C ALA A 405 -11.65 -15.35 10.45
N LEU A 406 -10.54 -14.71 10.04
CA LEU A 406 -9.28 -15.44 9.83
C LEU A 406 -8.78 -16.10 11.13
N LYS A 407 -8.80 -15.37 12.26
CA LYS A 407 -8.41 -15.92 13.57
C LYS A 407 -9.25 -17.15 13.95
N VAL A 408 -10.57 -17.11 13.72
CA VAL A 408 -11.46 -18.24 13.97
C VAL A 408 -11.13 -19.42 13.03
N CYS A 409 -10.86 -19.17 11.75
CA CYS A 409 -10.44 -20.21 10.81
C CYS A 409 -9.10 -20.86 11.20
N ILE A 410 -8.12 -20.06 11.63
CA ILE A 410 -6.81 -20.53 12.08
C ILE A 410 -6.93 -21.32 13.39
N LEU A 411 -7.77 -20.87 14.34
CA LEU A 411 -8.02 -21.60 15.58
C LEU A 411 -8.74 -22.94 15.32
N TYR A 412 -9.72 -22.97 14.43
CA TYR A 412 -10.44 -24.19 14.04
C TYR A 412 -9.53 -25.21 13.34
N TYR A 413 -8.78 -24.77 12.32
CA TYR A 413 -7.86 -25.64 11.59
C TYR A 413 -6.67 -26.08 12.46
N GLY A 414 -6.09 -25.14 13.22
CA GLY A 414 -5.02 -25.40 14.17
C GLY A 414 -5.43 -26.36 15.28
N GLY A 415 -6.61 -26.18 15.88
CA GLY A 415 -7.19 -27.12 16.83
C GLY A 415 -7.40 -28.52 16.24
N THR A 416 -7.80 -28.60 14.96
CA THR A 416 -7.90 -29.88 14.22
C THR A 416 -6.54 -30.54 13.98
N LEU A 417 -5.46 -29.76 13.83
CA LEU A 417 -4.08 -30.27 13.76
C LEU A 417 -3.57 -30.77 15.12
N VAL A 418 -3.95 -30.10 16.21
CA VAL A 418 -3.64 -30.52 17.58
C VAL A 418 -4.36 -31.81 17.96
N THR A 419 -5.66 -31.96 17.66
CA THR A 419 -6.40 -33.22 17.93
C THR A 419 -5.91 -34.40 17.10
N ARG A 420 -5.21 -34.15 15.98
CA ARG A 420 -4.53 -35.16 15.15
C ARG A 420 -3.08 -35.42 15.56
N GLY A 421 -2.57 -34.77 16.61
CA GLY A 421 -1.19 -34.92 17.09
C GLY A 421 -0.12 -34.39 16.14
N GLN A 422 -0.47 -33.55 15.16
CA GLN A 422 0.48 -33.02 14.16
C GLN A 422 1.18 -31.73 14.63
N VAL A 423 0.60 -31.05 15.62
CA VAL A 423 1.09 -29.79 16.21
C VAL A 423 0.76 -29.84 17.70
N SER A 424 1.63 -29.33 18.58
CA SER A 424 1.32 -29.25 20.02
C SER A 424 0.37 -28.08 20.35
N SER A 425 -0.29 -28.16 21.50
CA SER A 425 -1.13 -27.08 22.05
C SER A 425 -0.39 -25.76 22.17
N GLY A 426 0.83 -25.77 22.69
CA GLY A 426 1.72 -24.62 22.82
C GLY A 426 2.22 -24.10 21.48
N ASN A 427 2.39 -24.98 20.48
CA ASN A 427 2.72 -24.55 19.14
C ASN A 427 1.56 -23.78 18.48
N LEU A 428 0.31 -24.19 18.72
CA LEU A 428 -0.89 -23.45 18.33
C LEU A 428 -0.98 -22.08 19.04
N VAL A 429 -0.75 -22.03 20.36
CA VAL A 429 -0.71 -20.76 21.13
C VAL A 429 0.35 -19.81 20.58
N SER A 430 1.57 -20.32 20.34
CA SER A 430 2.66 -19.55 19.73
C SER A 430 2.25 -18.99 18.37
N PHE A 431 1.63 -19.82 17.53
CA PHE A 431 1.22 -19.44 16.18
C PHE A 431 0.18 -18.32 16.18
N VAL A 432 -0.84 -18.39 17.05
CA VAL A 432 -1.86 -17.33 17.19
C VAL A 432 -1.22 -16.02 17.68
N LEU A 433 -0.28 -16.08 18.61
CA LEU A 433 0.45 -14.89 19.09
C LEU A 433 1.31 -14.26 17.99
N TYR A 434 2.01 -15.06 17.17
CA TYR A 434 2.72 -14.57 15.99
C TYR A 434 1.75 -13.98 14.95
N GLU A 435 0.61 -14.61 14.69
CA GLU A 435 -0.41 -14.11 13.75
C GLU A 435 -0.92 -12.71 14.14
N LEU A 436 -1.17 -12.47 15.44
CA LEU A 436 -1.57 -11.16 15.94
C LEU A 436 -0.52 -10.07 15.66
N GLN A 437 0.77 -10.38 15.88
CA GLN A 437 1.88 -9.46 15.60
C GLN A 437 2.13 -9.29 14.09
N PHE A 438 1.89 -10.34 13.30
CA PHE A 438 2.03 -10.31 11.85
C PHE A 438 0.96 -9.42 11.21
N ALA A 439 -0.29 -9.53 11.65
CA ALA A 439 -1.37 -8.67 11.18
C ALA A 439 -1.09 -7.18 11.46
N SER A 440 -0.63 -6.84 12.68
CA SER A 440 -0.31 -5.44 13.02
C SER A 440 0.91 -4.90 12.28
N ALA A 441 1.95 -5.72 12.08
CA ALA A 441 3.11 -5.33 11.26
C ALA A 441 2.72 -5.04 9.80
N VAL A 442 1.86 -5.89 9.21
CA VAL A 442 1.33 -5.72 7.85
C VAL A 442 0.50 -4.43 7.74
N GLU A 443 -0.38 -4.16 8.71
CA GLU A 443 -1.19 -2.95 8.77
C GLU A 443 -0.31 -1.68 8.90
N ALA A 444 0.68 -1.71 9.79
CA ALA A 444 1.58 -0.59 10.03
C ALA A 444 2.45 -0.24 8.82
N VAL A 445 3.10 -1.22 8.16
CA VAL A 445 3.85 -0.97 6.91
C VAL A 445 2.97 -0.26 5.88
N MET A 446 1.72 -0.68 5.77
CA MET A 446 0.81 -0.20 4.71
C MET A 446 0.16 1.14 5.03
N HIS A 447 0.06 1.49 6.31
CA HIS A 447 -0.29 2.84 6.77
C HIS A 447 0.86 3.83 6.53
N TYR A 448 2.10 3.46 6.89
CA TYR A 448 3.25 4.38 6.85
C TYR A 448 3.93 4.49 5.46
N TYR A 449 3.91 3.45 4.63
CA TYR A 449 4.56 3.46 3.31
C TYR A 449 4.01 4.52 2.33
N PRO A 450 2.69 4.80 2.25
CA PRO A 450 2.17 5.96 1.52
C PRO A 450 2.69 7.30 2.05
N ALA A 451 2.84 7.46 3.37
CA ALA A 451 3.36 8.68 3.98
C ALA A 451 4.84 8.91 3.62
N VAL A 452 5.67 7.87 3.68
CA VAL A 452 7.07 7.91 3.21
C VAL A 452 7.14 8.34 1.74
N ARG A 453 6.32 7.75 0.87
CA ARG A 453 6.28 8.15 -0.55
C ARG A 453 5.82 9.60 -0.77
N LYS A 454 4.87 10.09 0.04
CA LYS A 454 4.45 11.49 0.02
C LYS A 454 5.59 12.42 0.46
N ALA A 455 6.35 12.07 1.50
CA ALA A 455 7.50 12.85 1.96
C ALA A 455 8.64 12.89 0.91
N ILE A 456 8.91 11.77 0.23
CA ILE A 456 9.86 11.73 -0.90
C ILE A 456 9.38 12.62 -2.05
N GLY A 457 8.09 12.61 -2.39
CA GLY A 457 7.53 13.53 -3.38
C GLY A 457 7.59 15.01 -2.95
N ALA A 458 7.40 15.32 -1.67
CA ALA A 458 7.56 16.68 -1.16
C ALA A 458 9.02 17.18 -1.24
N SER A 459 10.00 16.26 -1.10
CA SER A 459 11.43 16.60 -1.18
C SER A 459 11.89 17.10 -2.55
N GLU A 460 11.14 16.81 -3.63
CA GLU A 460 11.43 17.25 -4.99
C GLU A 460 11.61 18.78 -5.07
N LYS A 461 10.70 19.54 -4.43
CA LYS A 461 10.77 21.01 -4.35
C LYS A 461 11.96 21.54 -3.55
N ILE A 462 12.44 20.79 -2.56
CA ILE A 462 13.61 21.17 -1.77
C ILE A 462 14.89 20.91 -2.58
N PHE A 463 14.91 19.85 -3.38
CA PHE A 463 15.97 19.62 -4.35
C PHE A 463 15.97 20.65 -5.49
N GLU A 464 14.82 21.19 -5.93
CA GLU A 464 14.77 22.33 -6.88
C GLU A 464 15.57 23.55 -6.37
N TYR A 465 15.51 23.88 -5.06
CA TYR A 465 16.33 24.97 -4.50
C TYR A 465 17.82 24.63 -4.39
N LEU A 466 18.16 23.37 -4.12
CA LEU A 466 19.55 22.90 -4.04
C LEU A 466 20.23 22.84 -5.42
N ASP A 467 19.46 22.52 -6.47
CA ASP A 467 19.92 22.43 -7.85
C ASP A 467 19.93 23.78 -8.58
N ARG A 468 19.27 24.81 -8.04
CA ARG A 468 19.20 26.14 -8.65
C ARG A 468 20.60 26.77 -8.69
N ASN A 469 21.25 26.66 -9.85
CA ASN A 469 22.46 27.42 -10.13
C ASN A 469 22.11 28.92 -10.22
N PRO A 470 22.81 29.80 -9.47
CA PRO A 470 22.56 31.23 -9.52
C PRO A 470 22.91 31.79 -10.90
N GLN A 471 22.11 32.72 -11.41
CA GLN A 471 22.33 33.31 -12.74
C GLN A 471 23.59 34.19 -12.78
N LEU A 472 23.96 34.75 -11.63
CA LEU A 472 25.15 35.56 -11.41
C LEU A 472 26.04 34.86 -10.39
N PRO A 473 27.24 34.38 -10.77
CA PRO A 473 28.15 33.73 -9.82
C PRO A 473 28.66 34.75 -8.81
N ALA A 474 28.60 34.42 -7.52
CA ALA A 474 29.03 35.30 -6.43
C ALA A 474 30.54 35.66 -6.47
N ASN A 475 31.36 34.88 -7.17
CA ASN A 475 32.81 35.07 -7.27
C ASN A 475 33.21 35.42 -8.71
N GLY A 476 33.85 36.57 -8.91
CA GLY A 476 34.50 36.94 -10.16
C GLY A 476 35.94 36.41 -10.26
N THR A 477 36.38 36.06 -11.46
CA THR A 477 37.75 35.56 -11.72
C THR A 477 38.76 36.66 -12.01
N LEU A 478 38.30 37.90 -12.25
CA LEU A 478 39.13 39.03 -12.67
C LEU A 478 39.57 39.85 -11.45
N SER A 479 40.87 39.85 -11.18
CA SER A 479 41.50 40.70 -10.15
C SER A 479 42.64 41.49 -10.80
N PRO A 480 42.52 42.81 -10.97
CA PRO A 480 43.59 43.64 -11.53
C PRO A 480 44.72 43.82 -10.50
N GLN A 481 45.97 43.85 -10.97
CA GLN A 481 47.14 44.04 -10.09
C GLN A 481 47.26 45.46 -9.53
N ASP A 482 46.70 46.45 -10.23
CA ASP A 482 46.58 47.85 -9.81
C ASP A 482 45.12 48.30 -9.99
N LEU A 483 44.52 48.86 -8.93
CA LEU A 483 43.10 49.21 -8.88
C LEU A 483 42.92 50.73 -8.86
N GLN A 484 42.84 51.33 -10.04
CA GLN A 484 42.76 52.79 -10.18
C GLN A 484 41.36 53.40 -9.97
N GLY A 485 40.35 52.59 -9.60
CA GLY A 485 39.02 53.08 -9.20
C GLY A 485 38.19 53.78 -10.28
N HIS A 486 38.58 53.74 -11.55
CA HIS A 486 37.84 54.38 -12.63
C HIS A 486 36.56 53.59 -12.98
N ILE A 487 35.40 54.25 -12.90
CA ILE A 487 34.09 53.70 -13.24
C ILE A 487 33.55 54.41 -14.48
N GLN A 488 33.16 53.64 -15.49
CA GLN A 488 32.56 54.15 -16.73
C GLN A 488 31.24 53.43 -17.01
N PHE A 489 30.18 54.20 -17.25
CA PHE A 489 28.95 53.73 -17.88
C PHE A 489 29.01 54.09 -19.36
N LYS A 490 28.48 53.22 -20.22
CA LYS A 490 28.43 53.42 -21.67
C LYS A 490 27.20 52.70 -22.23
N ASP A 491 26.27 53.44 -22.82
CA ASP A 491 25.05 52.92 -23.45
C ASP A 491 24.22 51.98 -22.53
N VAL A 492 24.21 52.24 -21.21
CA VAL A 492 23.61 51.33 -20.21
C VAL A 492 22.10 51.51 -20.11
N THR A 493 21.35 50.44 -20.38
CA THR A 493 19.90 50.36 -20.17
C THR A 493 19.58 49.29 -19.13
N PHE A 494 18.70 49.58 -18.15
CA PHE A 494 18.36 48.68 -17.05
C PHE A 494 16.85 48.70 -16.72
N SER A 495 16.31 47.53 -16.41
CA SER A 495 14.95 47.28 -15.94
C SER A 495 14.95 46.15 -14.91
N TYR A 496 14.04 46.19 -13.93
CA TYR A 496 13.93 45.13 -12.92
C TYR A 496 13.25 43.87 -13.49
N PRO A 497 13.74 42.66 -13.14
CA PRO A 497 13.12 41.41 -13.54
C PRO A 497 11.81 41.17 -12.77
N GLY A 498 10.67 41.34 -13.44
CA GLY A 498 9.33 41.14 -12.85
C GLY A 498 8.34 42.25 -13.20
N SER A 499 8.82 43.40 -13.65
CA SER A 499 7.98 44.44 -14.24
C SER A 499 7.36 43.91 -15.55
N THR A 500 6.06 43.61 -15.55
CA THR A 500 5.34 43.14 -16.75
C THR A 500 5.27 44.19 -17.86
N ASP A 501 5.63 45.44 -17.56
CA ASP A 501 5.67 46.55 -18.51
C ASP A 501 7.09 46.77 -19.04
N ASN A 502 7.53 45.88 -19.92
CA ASN A 502 8.81 45.97 -20.66
C ASN A 502 8.96 47.24 -21.54
N SER A 503 7.98 48.16 -21.53
CA SER A 503 7.96 49.38 -22.33
C SER A 503 8.69 50.57 -21.69
N SER A 504 8.96 50.54 -20.38
CA SER A 504 9.59 51.65 -19.64
C SER A 504 10.89 51.22 -18.95
N PRO A 505 12.07 51.52 -19.52
CA PRO A 505 13.35 51.26 -18.84
C PRO A 505 13.50 52.18 -17.63
N VAL A 506 13.88 51.61 -16.49
CA VAL A 506 14.08 52.35 -15.23
C VAL A 506 15.29 53.27 -15.31
N LEU A 507 16.31 52.83 -16.05
CA LEU A 507 17.53 53.60 -16.32
C LEU A 507 17.91 53.45 -17.78
N LYS A 508 18.23 54.58 -18.42
CA LYS A 508 18.82 54.64 -19.76
C LYS A 508 19.86 55.76 -19.79
N LEU A 509 21.13 55.38 -19.74
CA LEU A 509 22.28 56.26 -19.82
C LEU A 509 22.92 56.09 -21.19
N VAL A 510 23.21 57.22 -21.86
CA VAL A 510 23.97 57.26 -23.13
C VAL A 510 25.45 57.35 -22.78
#